data_AF-A0A1Y1K8N4-F1
#
_entry.id   AF-A0A1Y1K8N4-F1
#
_cell.length_a   1.000
_cell.length_b   1.000
_cell.length_c   1.000
_cell.angle_alpha   90.00
_cell.angle_beta   90.00
_cell.angle_gamma   90.00
#
_symmetry.space_group_name_H-M   'P 1'
#
loop_
_entity.id
_entity.type
_entity.pdbx_description
1 polymer ?
#
loop_
_entity_poly.entity_id
_entity_poly.type
_entity_poly.pdbx_seq_one_letter_code
_entity_poly.pdbx_strand_id
1 'polypeptide(L)'
;ELEEESLPVIQNLIRELNEWPVVVGHRWRDKQFDWADMVVKLRKKGYDHDMLLNVRIATKDGKVIPVVTAPVVITPEREYTQLYIKYMTDIAQLFGAEPNRTAMEMEKVFDFMEKLREIRDKFLTFD
;
A
#
# COMPACT_ATOMS: atom_id res chain seq x y z
N GLU A 1 -28.22 3.12 -1.06
CA GLU A 1 -28.09 2.60 0.32
C GLU A 1 -26.70 2.02 0.58
N LEU A 2 -26.24 0.95 -0.09
CA LEU A 2 -24.86 0.42 0.11
C LEU A 2 -23.73 1.42 -0.20
N GLU A 3 -23.90 2.30 -1.19
CA GLU A 3 -22.87 3.28 -1.57
C GLU A 3 -22.70 4.41 -0.54
N GLU A 4 -23.79 4.92 0.06
CA GLU A 4 -23.72 6.03 1.02
C GLU A 4 -23.06 5.62 2.35
N GLU A 5 -23.14 4.35 2.72
CA GLU A 5 -22.50 3.82 3.94
C GLU A 5 -21.05 3.37 3.73
N SER A 6 -20.61 3.18 2.47
CA SER A 6 -19.30 2.61 2.15
C SER A 6 -18.12 3.59 2.34
N LEU A 7 -18.31 4.86 1.98
CA LEU A 7 -17.25 5.86 2.04
C LEU A 7 -16.81 6.20 3.48
N PRO A 8 -17.74 6.39 4.46
CA PRO A 8 -17.37 6.56 5.86
C PRO A 8 -16.56 5.39 6.44
N VAL A 9 -16.85 4.15 6.02
CA VAL A 9 -16.12 2.95 6.47
C VAL A 9 -14.65 3.01 6.03
N ILE A 10 -14.41 3.30 4.75
CA ILE A 10 -13.04 3.40 4.22
C ILE A 10 -12.31 4.61 4.83
N GLN A 11 -12.99 5.74 5.01
CA GLN A 11 -12.39 6.91 5.66
C GLN A 11 -11.98 6.62 7.11
N ASN A 12 -12.81 5.92 7.88
CA ASN A 12 -12.47 5.51 9.24
C ASN A 12 -11.29 4.54 9.26
N LEU A 13 -11.25 3.58 8.34
CA LEU A 13 -10.09 2.70 8.18
C LEU A 13 -8.81 3.49 7.93
N ILE A 14 -8.83 4.45 6.98
CA ILE A 14 -7.66 5.29 6.66
C ILE A 14 -7.19 6.06 7.91
N ARG A 15 -8.10 6.63 8.70
CA ARG A 15 -7.74 7.32 9.96
C ARG A 15 -7.07 6.37 10.96
N GLU A 16 -7.57 5.14 11.10
CA GLU A 16 -6.98 4.13 11.98
C GLU A 16 -5.58 3.68 11.53
N LEU A 17 -5.27 3.79 10.23
CA LEU A 17 -3.97 3.48 9.62
C LEU A 17 -3.00 4.67 9.66
N ASN A 18 -3.27 5.69 10.49
CA ASN A 18 -2.49 6.92 10.63
C ASN A 18 -2.56 7.84 9.38
N GLU A 19 -3.75 7.90 8.78
CA GLU A 19 -4.12 8.74 7.64
C GLU A 19 -3.44 8.35 6.32
N TRP A 20 -3.92 8.92 5.20
CA TRP A 20 -3.28 8.79 3.91
C TRP A 20 -2.49 10.07 3.57
N PRO A 21 -1.15 10.05 3.56
CA PRO A 21 -0.31 11.26 3.42
C PRO A 21 -0.74 12.22 2.32
N VAL A 22 -1.02 11.72 1.11
CA VAL A 22 -1.39 12.56 -0.04
C VAL A 22 -2.71 13.31 0.15
N VAL A 23 -3.63 12.74 0.93
CA VAL A 23 -4.93 13.35 1.24
C VAL A 23 -4.77 14.44 2.29
N VAL A 24 -4.12 14.13 3.41
CA VAL A 24 -3.97 15.08 4.53
C VAL A 24 -2.88 16.14 4.30
N GLY A 25 -1.90 15.85 3.43
CA GLY A 25 -0.83 16.75 3.05
C GLY A 25 0.07 17.16 4.20
N HIS A 26 0.37 18.45 4.30
CA HIS A 26 1.18 19.06 5.36
C HIS A 26 0.70 18.78 6.80
N ARG A 27 -0.54 18.32 7.00
CA ARG A 27 -1.06 17.92 8.31
C ARG A 27 -0.65 16.50 8.71
N TRP A 28 -0.09 15.72 7.78
CA TRP A 28 0.40 14.39 8.06
C TRP A 28 1.59 14.46 9.02
N ARG A 29 1.60 13.57 10.02
CA ARG A 29 2.63 13.55 11.06
C ARG A 29 3.52 12.32 10.85
N ASP A 30 4.53 12.49 10.02
CA ASP A 30 5.54 11.48 9.69
C ASP A 30 6.12 10.74 10.91
N LYS A 31 6.43 11.47 11.99
CA LYS A 31 7.00 10.91 13.23
C LYS A 31 6.06 9.96 13.99
N GLN A 32 4.76 9.98 13.67
CA GLN A 32 3.77 9.10 14.27
C GLN A 32 3.45 7.89 13.38
N PHE A 33 3.99 7.83 12.17
CA PHE A 33 3.76 6.74 11.24
C PHE A 33 4.69 5.57 11.53
N ASP A 34 4.10 4.39 11.74
CA ASP A 34 4.82 3.12 11.83
C ASP A 34 4.21 2.15 10.82
N TRP A 35 5.00 1.83 9.79
CA TRP A 35 4.56 0.95 8.72
C TRP A 35 4.32 -0.49 9.21
N ALA A 36 5.00 -0.94 10.26
CA ALA A 36 4.82 -2.28 10.81
C ALA A 36 3.48 -2.37 11.56
N ASP A 37 3.13 -1.33 12.32
CA ASP A 37 1.81 -1.22 12.95
C ASP A 37 0.68 -1.17 11.91
N MET A 38 0.87 -0.42 10.82
CA MET A 38 -0.06 -0.39 9.67
C MET A 38 -0.29 -1.79 9.09
N VAL A 39 0.78 -2.56 8.82
CA VAL A 39 0.70 -3.94 8.32
C VAL A 39 -0.05 -4.85 9.30
N VAL A 40 0.20 -4.74 10.60
CA VAL A 40 -0.50 -5.50 11.63
C VAL A 40 -1.99 -5.15 11.68
N LYS A 41 -2.35 -3.87 11.59
CA LYS A 41 -3.74 -3.39 11.55
C LYS A 41 -4.49 -3.88 10.32
N LEU A 42 -3.88 -3.79 9.13
CA LEU A 42 -4.44 -4.32 7.88
C LEU A 42 -4.71 -5.82 7.98
N ARG A 43 -3.73 -6.59 8.47
CA ARG A 43 -3.87 -8.04 8.68
C ARG A 43 -5.01 -8.40 9.64
N LYS A 44 -5.12 -7.70 10.77
CA LYS A 44 -6.20 -7.94 11.76
C LYS A 44 -7.60 -7.68 11.20
N LYS A 45 -7.71 -6.76 10.24
CA LYS A 45 -8.96 -6.39 9.58
C LYS A 45 -9.25 -7.18 8.30
N GLY A 46 -8.34 -8.06 7.88
CA GLY A 46 -8.50 -8.89 6.68
C GLY A 46 -8.21 -8.17 5.36
N TYR A 47 -7.51 -7.04 5.40
CA TYR A 47 -7.03 -6.35 4.20
C TYR A 47 -5.66 -6.90 3.76
N ASP A 48 -5.33 -6.65 2.49
CA ASP A 48 -4.01 -6.92 1.94
C ASP A 48 -2.94 -6.17 2.74
N HIS A 49 -1.87 -6.88 3.10
CA HIS A 49 -0.87 -6.41 4.06
C HIS A 49 0.56 -6.87 3.69
N ASP A 50 0.72 -7.48 2.52
CA ASP A 50 1.98 -8.04 2.02
C ASP A 50 2.70 -7.12 1.03
N MET A 51 2.22 -5.87 0.87
CA MET A 51 2.76 -4.87 -0.05
C MET A 51 4.18 -4.38 0.29
N LEU A 52 4.59 -4.47 1.57
CA LEU A 52 5.93 -4.07 2.04
C LEU A 52 6.76 -5.27 2.51
N LEU A 53 6.13 -6.18 3.28
CA LEU A 53 6.75 -7.36 3.83
C LEU A 53 5.70 -8.47 3.98
N ASN A 54 5.89 -9.59 3.32
CA ASN A 54 4.99 -10.73 3.47
C ASN A 54 5.50 -11.67 4.56
N VAL A 55 4.69 -11.88 5.60
CA VAL A 55 4.99 -12.83 6.67
C VAL A 55 3.87 -13.85 6.77
N ARG A 56 4.17 -15.10 6.42
CA ARG A 56 3.23 -16.22 6.46
C ARG A 56 3.70 -17.31 7.40
N ILE A 57 2.78 -18.18 7.78
CA ILE A 57 3.09 -19.37 8.56
C ILE A 57 3.16 -20.57 7.61
N ALA A 58 4.22 -21.37 7.73
CA ALA A 58 4.38 -22.62 7.00
C ALA A 58 4.66 -23.77 7.96
N THR A 59 4.37 -24.99 7.51
CA THR A 59 4.77 -26.21 8.23
C THR A 59 5.92 -26.85 7.49
N LYS A 60 7.04 -27.07 8.19
CA LYS A 60 8.19 -27.81 7.69
C LYS A 60 8.58 -28.86 8.73
N ASP A 61 8.64 -30.13 8.30
CA ASP A 61 8.98 -31.28 9.16
C ASP A 61 8.14 -31.36 10.45
N GLY A 62 6.84 -31.11 10.33
CA GLY A 62 5.89 -31.12 11.46
C GLY A 62 5.99 -29.90 12.39
N LYS A 63 6.86 -28.92 12.10
CA LYS A 63 7.02 -27.69 12.87
C LYS A 63 6.40 -26.50 12.15
N VAL A 64 5.69 -25.67 12.91
CA VAL A 64 5.15 -24.39 12.46
C VAL A 64 6.26 -23.34 12.52
N ILE A 65 6.58 -22.72 11.38
CA ILE A 65 7.63 -21.70 11.27
C ILE A 65 7.09 -20.44 10.59
N PRO A 66 7.53 -19.23 11.03
CA PRO A 66 7.30 -18.02 10.27
C PRO A 66 8.21 -18.02 9.03
N VAL A 67 7.64 -17.65 7.90
CA VAL A 67 8.37 -17.49 6.63
C VAL A 67 8.16 -16.05 6.17
N VAL A 68 9.27 -15.37 5.94
CA VAL A 68 9.29 -14.06 5.31
C VAL A 68 9.50 -14.27 3.82
N THR A 69 8.58 -13.76 3.00
CA THR A 69 8.71 -13.78 1.55
C THR A 69 8.72 -12.38 0.99
N ALA A 70 9.07 -12.27 -0.29
CA ALA A 70 9.06 -10.99 -0.98
C ALA A 70 7.66 -10.32 -0.95
N PRO A 71 7.63 -8.98 -1.03
CA PRO A 71 6.38 -8.25 -1.10
C PRO A 71 5.60 -8.54 -2.39
N VAL A 72 4.28 -8.48 -2.29
CA VAL A 72 3.39 -8.52 -3.45
C VAL A 72 3.17 -7.09 -3.91
N VAL A 73 3.78 -6.74 -5.03
CA VAL A 73 3.68 -5.41 -5.64
C VAL A 73 2.79 -5.51 -6.87
N ILE A 74 1.79 -4.64 -6.96
CA ILE A 74 0.98 -4.49 -8.18
C ILE A 74 1.86 -3.90 -9.27
N THR A 75 2.00 -4.62 -10.38
CA THR A 75 2.84 -4.21 -11.50
C THR A 75 1.97 -4.06 -12.75
N PRO A 76 1.51 -2.85 -13.09
CA PRO A 76 0.87 -2.65 -14.37
C PRO A 76 1.89 -2.91 -15.49
N GLU A 77 1.42 -3.39 -16.63
CA GLU A 77 2.28 -3.44 -17.82
C GLU A 77 2.73 -2.02 -18.20
N ARG A 78 3.89 -1.92 -18.85
CA ARG A 78 4.54 -0.63 -19.15
C ARG A 78 3.63 0.33 -19.93
N GLU A 79 2.76 -0.20 -20.79
CA GLU A 79 1.80 0.62 -21.54
C GLU A 79 0.69 1.23 -20.66
N TYR A 80 0.38 0.62 -19.51
CA TYR A 80 -0.64 1.08 -18.57
C TYR A 80 -0.07 1.89 -17.39
N THR A 81 1.25 2.12 -17.33
CA THR A 81 1.89 2.87 -16.23
C THR A 81 1.23 4.23 -15.99
N GLN A 82 1.04 5.02 -17.05
CA GLN A 82 0.44 6.36 -16.93
C GLN A 82 -1.03 6.30 -16.53
N LEU A 83 -1.76 5.30 -17.01
CA LEU A 83 -3.16 5.08 -16.63
C LEU A 83 -3.26 4.70 -15.14
N TYR A 84 -2.34 3.89 -14.63
CA TYR A 84 -2.30 3.51 -13.23
C TYR A 84 -1.96 4.68 -12.31
N ILE A 85 -0.97 5.52 -12.68
CA ILE A 85 -0.66 6.76 -11.95
C ILE A 85 -1.86 7.71 -11.95
N LYS A 86 -2.54 7.85 -13.09
CA LYS A 86 -3.77 8.65 -13.18
C LYS A 86 -4.86 8.09 -12.26
N TYR A 87 -5.09 6.78 -12.26
CA TYR A 87 -6.05 6.14 -11.38
C TYR A 87 -5.76 6.43 -9.90
N MET A 88 -4.52 6.23 -9.44
CA MET A 88 -4.12 6.57 -8.07
C MET A 88 -4.36 8.05 -7.75
N THR A 89 -4.08 8.95 -8.70
CA THR A 89 -4.30 10.39 -8.58
C THR A 89 -5.77 10.74 -8.46
N ASP A 90 -6.62 10.17 -9.32
CA ASP A 90 -8.07 10.42 -9.32
C ASP A 90 -8.70 9.93 -7.99
N ILE A 91 -8.30 8.76 -7.49
CA ILE A 91 -8.75 8.25 -6.20
C ILE A 91 -8.30 9.18 -5.06
N ALA A 92 -7.03 9.59 -5.02
CA ALA A 92 -6.56 10.51 -3.99
C ALA A 92 -7.34 11.85 -4.00
N GLN A 93 -7.61 12.40 -5.18
CA GLN A 93 -8.40 13.64 -5.33
C GLN A 93 -9.85 13.45 -4.89
N LEU A 94 -10.47 12.29 -5.18
CA LEU A 94 -11.81 11.95 -4.70
C LEU A 94 -11.88 11.96 -3.16
N PHE A 95 -10.80 11.56 -2.50
CA PHE A 95 -10.66 11.62 -1.04
C PHE A 95 -10.26 13.01 -0.51
N GLY A 96 -10.11 14.02 -1.38
CA GLY A 96 -9.84 15.40 -1.00
C GLY A 96 -8.37 15.82 -1.07
N ALA A 97 -7.51 15.05 -1.76
CA ALA A 97 -6.13 15.45 -1.99
C ALA A 97 -6.04 16.70 -2.88
N GLU A 98 -5.00 17.51 -2.64
CA GLU A 98 -4.79 18.76 -3.39
C GLU A 98 -4.30 18.46 -4.82
N PRO A 99 -4.98 18.94 -5.88
CA PRO A 99 -4.70 18.49 -7.25
C PRO A 99 -3.27 18.72 -7.73
N ASN A 100 -2.66 19.87 -7.42
CA ASN A 100 -1.35 20.23 -7.97
C ASN A 100 -0.21 19.37 -7.41
N ARG A 101 -0.32 18.90 -6.17
CA ARG A 101 0.67 17.99 -5.56
C ARG A 101 0.39 16.51 -5.83
N THR A 102 -0.88 16.13 -6.00
CA THR A 102 -1.28 14.72 -5.97
C THR A 102 -0.59 13.90 -7.06
N ALA A 103 -0.54 14.41 -8.30
CA ALA A 103 0.11 13.71 -9.40
C ALA A 103 1.60 13.43 -9.10
N MET A 104 2.33 14.44 -8.64
CA MET A 104 3.74 14.30 -8.26
C MET A 104 3.94 13.29 -7.10
N GLU A 105 3.05 13.27 -6.12
CA GLU A 105 3.13 12.30 -5.02
C GLU A 105 2.82 10.87 -5.49
N MET A 106 1.85 10.69 -6.39
CA MET A 106 1.52 9.36 -6.95
C MET A 106 2.60 8.83 -7.89
N GLU A 107 3.31 9.71 -8.61
CA GLU A 107 4.54 9.33 -9.33
C GLU A 107 5.61 8.80 -8.37
N LYS A 108 5.84 9.46 -7.22
CA LYS A 108 6.79 8.97 -6.21
C LYS A 108 6.39 7.62 -5.61
N VAL A 109 5.09 7.40 -5.38
CA VAL A 109 4.57 6.10 -4.94
C VAL A 109 4.83 5.04 -6.01
N PHE A 110 4.59 5.35 -7.28
CA PHE A 110 4.87 4.43 -8.38
C PHE A 110 6.36 4.08 -8.48
N ASP A 111 7.24 5.08 -8.41
CA ASP A 111 8.70 4.88 -8.42
C ASP A 111 9.16 4.00 -7.25
N PHE A 112 8.53 4.15 -6.08
CA PHE A 112 8.80 3.29 -4.93
C PHE A 112 8.36 1.85 -5.18
N MET A 113 7.18 1.63 -5.78
CA MET A 113 6.69 0.30 -6.16
C MET A 113 7.62 -0.38 -7.18
N GLU A 114 8.10 0.35 -8.20
CA GLU A 114 9.06 -0.18 -9.17
C GLU A 114 10.38 -0.59 -8.50
N LYS A 115 10.90 0.21 -7.57
CA LYS A 115 12.12 -0.14 -6.81
C LYS A 115 11.90 -1.38 -5.94
N LEU A 116 10.74 -1.51 -5.28
CA LEU A 116 10.40 -2.72 -4.53
C LEU A 116 10.33 -3.94 -5.44
N ARG A 117 9.78 -3.79 -6.65
CA ARG A 117 9.75 -4.86 -7.67
C ARG A 117 11.16 -5.29 -8.07
N GLU A 118 12.03 -4.34 -8.39
CA GLU A 118 13.43 -4.62 -8.75
C GLU A 118 14.16 -5.38 -7.64
N ILE A 119 13.96 -4.97 -6.38
CA ILE A 119 14.53 -5.66 -5.21
C ILE A 119 13.96 -7.08 -5.13
N ARG A 120 12.64 -7.25 -5.19
CA ARG A 120 11.99 -8.58 -5.19
C ARG A 120 12.60 -9.47 -6.26
N ASP A 121 12.63 -9.02 -7.51
CA ASP A 121 13.04 -9.82 -8.65
C ASP A 121 14.50 -10.23 -8.52
N LYS A 122 15.37 -9.34 -8.00
CA LYS A 122 16.76 -9.68 -7.68
C LYS A 122 16.90 -10.80 -6.65
N PHE A 123 16.02 -10.88 -5.65
CA PHE A 123 16.14 -11.84 -4.55
C PHE A 123 15.29 -13.11 -4.73
N LEU A 124 14.31 -13.11 -5.64
CA LEU A 124 13.53 -14.29 -6.02
C LEU A 124 14.08 -15.05 -7.23
N THR A 125 15.09 -14.52 -7.94
CA THR A 125 15.70 -15.16 -9.13
C THR A 125 16.93 -16.02 -8.82
N PHE A 126 17.24 -16.28 -7.55
CA PHE A 126 18.21 -17.31 -7.18
C PHE A 126 17.47 -18.63 -6.89
N ASP A 127 17.28 -19.41 -7.96
CA ASP A 127 17.07 -20.86 -7.91
C ASP A 127 18.42 -21.59 -7.87
#